data_AF-A0A958QWK8-F1
#
_entry.id   AF-A0A958QWK8-F1
#
_cell.length_a   1.000
_cell.length_b   1.000
_cell.length_c   1.000
_cell.angle_alpha   90.00
_cell.angle_beta   90.00
_cell.angle_gamma   90.00
#
_symmetry.space_group_name_H-M   'P 1'
#
loop_
_entity.id
_entity.type
_entity.pdbx_description
1 polymer ?
#
loop_
_entity_poly.entity_id
_entity_poly.type
_entity_poly.pdbx_seq_one_letter_code
_entity_poly.pdbx_strand_id
1 'polypeptide(L)'
;MWAIRILNGPQAGQIFELKEGTNIIGRDPGCDIVLNSPGVSKQHAQLDILEGKTILSDMGSTNGTFSNGIKIQSLRLQGHERLALHNLFFEIVPQSSQQVQRPYSQLASAFPPHRNQNHIDFSQSQADPVHYQPGPASIPYAPSDQINHSQDQGHFATSNSSKFEQKPTFLNFIKNYLEEVVYPGVYKLPELMEFRWVLACFMGAFILFVTSLSSIPLIRILKTSIEKESQRRALTIARTLAKVNRAPLMQGIDSAVSVDIAQREPGVETALIISNVDGNIIAPASQAGQIPDLPFIHEARKEAKEIVRQIDDNTIGALVPIEFYNPETGSQAATACSAVIYNMGSLALDDSRTLSLFIQTFFIALLVGSVLFLFLLKTIEFPLISLNRQLDVALKENRDELKTTYLFPPLQNLVANINSALSRMSVSDDPNQASKINYDRSSELTNLVQMMGFGTIGITAHDLTIQAVNSEFEVQTGIRAQDLVFQSVDKMSDQAMRLSIQDLIARGTENPYQMATNELEIGGQIFELALQSVHGSEQVAYFLVSLLPPQSGGEYS
;
A
#
# COMPACT_ATOMS: atom_id res chain seq x y z
N MET A 1 -36.41 -20.06 27.23
CA MET A 1 -35.24 -20.97 27.29
C MET A 1 -34.60 -21.01 25.90
N TRP A 2 -33.30 -21.24 25.84
CA TRP A 2 -32.51 -21.24 24.60
C TRP A 2 -31.93 -22.63 24.36
N ALA A 3 -31.57 -22.92 23.12
CA ALA A 3 -30.86 -24.15 22.77
C ALA A 3 -29.81 -23.88 21.69
N ILE A 4 -28.75 -24.69 21.66
CA ILE A 4 -27.81 -24.74 20.54
C ILE A 4 -28.35 -25.70 19.50
N ARG A 5 -28.53 -25.23 18.26
CA ARG A 5 -28.74 -26.08 17.09
C ARG A 5 -27.43 -26.25 16.33
N ILE A 6 -27.00 -27.49 16.14
CA ILE A 6 -25.79 -27.80 15.37
C ILE A 6 -26.11 -27.74 13.88
N LEU A 7 -25.30 -27.00 13.12
CA LEU A 7 -25.51 -26.78 11.70
C LEU A 7 -24.73 -27.76 10.82
N ASN A 8 -23.66 -28.39 11.33
CA ASN A 8 -22.88 -29.35 10.57
C ASN A 8 -22.13 -30.41 11.42
N GLY A 9 -21.43 -31.31 10.72
CA GLY A 9 -20.67 -32.41 11.33
C GLY A 9 -21.57 -33.57 11.80
N PRO A 10 -21.02 -34.53 12.58
CA PRO A 10 -21.73 -35.78 12.95
C PRO A 10 -23.01 -35.57 13.77
N GLN A 11 -23.23 -34.36 14.29
CA GLN A 11 -24.37 -33.98 15.12
C GLN A 11 -25.26 -32.92 14.46
N ALA A 12 -25.12 -32.68 13.14
CA ALA A 12 -25.97 -31.75 12.40
C ALA A 12 -27.46 -31.99 12.66
N GLY A 13 -28.22 -30.91 12.90
CA GLY A 13 -29.64 -30.97 13.26
C GLY A 13 -29.93 -31.32 14.72
N GLN A 14 -28.94 -31.76 15.52
CA GLN A 14 -29.15 -31.97 16.95
C GLN A 14 -29.34 -30.62 17.67
N ILE A 15 -30.20 -30.63 18.69
CA ILE A 15 -30.52 -29.48 19.52
C ILE A 15 -30.16 -29.80 20.97
N PHE A 16 -29.32 -28.96 21.58
CA PHE A 16 -28.88 -29.08 22.96
C PHE A 16 -29.47 -27.95 23.79
N GLU A 17 -30.23 -28.29 24.83
CA GLU A 17 -30.85 -27.30 25.72
C GLU A 17 -29.79 -26.58 26.56
N LEU A 18 -29.94 -25.26 26.72
CA LEU A 18 -29.05 -24.43 27.52
C LEU A 18 -29.69 -24.09 28.86
N LYS A 19 -28.95 -24.30 29.95
CA LYS A 19 -29.37 -23.89 31.30
C LYS A 19 -29.09 -22.41 31.54
N GLU A 20 -29.81 -21.79 32.47
CA GLU A 20 -29.48 -20.44 32.94
C GLU A 20 -28.14 -20.44 33.69
N GLY A 21 -27.38 -19.35 33.58
CA GLY A 21 -25.99 -19.28 34.02
C GLY A 21 -25.03 -19.84 32.97
N THR A 22 -23.96 -20.47 33.44
CA THR A 22 -22.79 -20.85 32.63
C THR A 22 -22.94 -22.24 31.99
N ASN A 23 -22.80 -22.32 30.67
CA ASN A 23 -22.78 -23.57 29.90
C ASN A 23 -21.39 -23.76 29.28
N ILE A 24 -20.70 -24.87 29.56
CA ILE A 24 -19.41 -25.19 28.94
C ILE A 24 -19.61 -26.02 27.67
N ILE A 25 -19.02 -25.58 26.55
CA ILE A 25 -19.10 -26.21 25.23
C ILE A 25 -17.71 -26.76 24.87
N GLY A 26 -17.65 -28.03 24.46
CA GLY A 26 -16.40 -28.65 24.00
C GLY A 26 -16.54 -30.14 23.71
N ARG A 27 -15.41 -30.80 23.42
CA ARG A 27 -15.37 -32.23 23.10
C ARG A 27 -15.24 -33.16 24.32
N ASP A 28 -14.89 -32.62 25.49
CA ASP A 28 -14.79 -33.41 26.71
C ASP A 28 -16.18 -33.89 27.17
N PRO A 29 -16.37 -35.18 27.52
CA PRO A 29 -17.63 -35.66 28.10
C PRO A 29 -18.04 -34.96 29.40
N GLY A 30 -17.14 -34.21 30.05
CA GLY A 30 -17.45 -33.35 31.20
C GLY A 30 -18.03 -31.97 30.87
N CYS A 31 -18.24 -31.63 29.59
CA CYS A 31 -18.87 -30.38 29.16
C CYS A 31 -20.41 -30.46 29.24
N ASP A 32 -21.08 -29.32 29.41
CA ASP A 32 -22.54 -29.24 29.36
C ASP A 32 -23.08 -29.53 27.94
N ILE A 33 -22.34 -29.07 26.93
CA ILE A 33 -22.65 -29.28 25.51
C ILE A 33 -21.47 -30.04 24.89
N VAL A 34 -21.64 -31.35 24.72
CA VAL A 34 -20.60 -32.26 24.22
C VAL A 34 -20.65 -32.35 22.70
N LEU A 35 -19.62 -31.82 22.05
CA LEU A 35 -19.50 -31.73 20.59
C LEU A 35 -18.41 -32.67 20.04
N ASN A 36 -18.85 -33.67 19.28
CA ASN A 36 -18.02 -34.69 18.66
C ASN A 36 -17.43 -34.21 17.32
N SER A 37 -16.53 -33.22 17.38
CA SER A 37 -15.67 -32.83 16.26
C SER A 37 -14.19 -32.82 16.69
N PRO A 38 -13.27 -33.49 15.98
CA PRO A 38 -11.85 -33.57 16.35
C PRO A 38 -11.18 -32.21 16.59
N GLY A 39 -11.57 -31.19 15.82
CA GLY A 39 -11.03 -29.83 15.92
C GLY A 39 -11.64 -28.96 17.03
N VAL A 40 -12.59 -29.50 17.81
CA VAL A 40 -13.11 -28.85 19.02
C VAL A 40 -12.25 -29.27 20.21
N SER A 41 -11.68 -28.28 20.91
CA SER A 41 -10.93 -28.46 22.16
C SER A 41 -11.80 -29.09 23.27
N LYS A 42 -11.16 -29.71 24.27
CA LYS A 42 -11.83 -30.41 25.39
C LYS A 42 -12.89 -29.53 26.06
N GLN A 43 -12.46 -28.38 26.57
CA GLN A 43 -13.29 -27.22 26.86
C GLN A 43 -12.89 -26.17 25.82
N HIS A 44 -13.84 -25.67 25.04
CA HIS A 44 -13.56 -24.79 23.90
C HIS A 44 -14.11 -23.39 24.14
N ALA A 45 -15.39 -23.30 24.51
CA ALA A 45 -16.08 -22.04 24.71
C ALA A 45 -17.03 -22.13 25.90
N GLN A 46 -17.28 -20.98 26.52
CA GLN A 46 -18.23 -20.79 27.61
C GLN A 46 -19.38 -19.93 27.12
N LEU A 47 -20.62 -20.36 27.35
CA LEU A 47 -21.83 -19.63 26.99
C LEU A 47 -22.63 -19.29 28.25
N ASP A 48 -22.60 -18.01 28.64
CA ASP A 48 -23.29 -17.49 29.81
C ASP A 48 -24.66 -16.91 29.42
N ILE A 49 -25.72 -17.39 30.06
CA ILE A 49 -27.10 -16.91 29.91
C ILE A 49 -27.53 -16.21 31.20
N LEU A 50 -27.68 -14.89 31.13
CA LEU A 50 -27.97 -14.03 32.28
C LEU A 50 -29.01 -12.98 31.90
N GLU A 51 -30.22 -13.05 32.46
CA GLU A 51 -31.26 -11.99 32.40
C GLU A 51 -31.43 -11.33 31.00
N GLY A 52 -31.67 -12.15 29.97
CA GLY A 52 -31.85 -11.65 28.59
C GLY A 52 -30.56 -11.24 27.87
N LYS A 53 -29.40 -11.58 28.41
CA LYS A 53 -28.09 -11.47 27.75
C LYS A 53 -27.49 -12.85 27.58
N THR A 54 -26.97 -13.11 26.39
CA THR A 54 -26.23 -14.32 26.07
C THR A 54 -24.81 -13.91 25.67
N ILE A 55 -23.79 -14.45 26.32
CA ILE A 55 -22.38 -14.09 26.07
C ILE A 55 -21.61 -15.37 25.78
N LEU A 56 -20.98 -15.46 24.61
CA LEU A 56 -20.07 -16.54 24.23
C LEU A 56 -18.62 -16.06 24.40
N SER A 57 -17.82 -16.82 25.13
CA SER A 57 -16.40 -16.53 25.38
C SER A 57 -15.53 -17.74 25.03
N ASP A 58 -14.38 -17.50 24.39
CA ASP A 58 -13.40 -18.56 24.10
C ASP A 58 -12.58 -18.90 25.35
N MET A 59 -12.41 -20.19 25.63
CA MET A 59 -11.70 -20.67 26.84
C MET A 59 -10.20 -20.93 26.62
N GLY A 60 -9.57 -20.25 25.64
CA GLY A 60 -8.20 -20.53 25.23
C GLY A 60 -8.11 -21.75 24.32
N SER A 61 -9.09 -21.89 23.42
CA SER A 61 -9.19 -23.03 22.51
C SER A 61 -8.03 -23.03 21.50
N THR A 62 -7.67 -24.23 21.03
CA THR A 62 -6.54 -24.43 20.11
C THR A 62 -6.77 -23.74 18.77
N ASN A 63 -8.01 -23.79 18.28
CA ASN A 63 -8.38 -23.34 16.94
C ASN A 63 -9.14 -22.00 16.96
N GLY A 64 -9.81 -21.66 18.05
CA GLY A 64 -10.60 -20.45 18.21
C GLY A 64 -12.10 -20.65 18.05
N THR A 65 -12.83 -19.81 18.78
CA THR A 65 -14.25 -19.52 18.62
C THR A 65 -14.43 -18.37 17.62
N PHE A 66 -15.43 -18.48 16.75
CA PHE A 66 -15.73 -17.49 15.72
C PHE A 66 -17.23 -17.16 15.66
N SER A 67 -17.55 -15.97 15.16
CA SER A 67 -18.92 -15.53 14.85
C SER A 67 -18.93 -14.93 13.45
N ASN A 68 -19.75 -15.49 12.55
CA ASN A 68 -19.84 -15.12 11.13
C ASN A 68 -18.45 -14.98 10.45
N GLY A 69 -17.54 -15.92 10.73
CA GLY A 69 -16.16 -15.93 10.19
C GLY A 69 -15.15 -15.03 10.91
N ILE A 70 -15.54 -14.25 11.92
CA ILE A 70 -14.62 -13.39 12.69
C ILE A 70 -14.24 -14.09 14.00
N LYS A 71 -12.93 -14.23 14.29
CA LYS A 71 -12.45 -14.82 15.55
C LYS A 71 -12.81 -13.91 16.72
N ILE A 72 -13.41 -14.49 17.76
CA ILE A 72 -13.86 -13.77 18.96
C ILE A 72 -13.21 -14.35 20.21
N GLN A 73 -12.92 -13.46 21.17
CA GLN A 73 -12.53 -13.86 22.53
C GLN A 73 -13.72 -13.81 23.49
N SER A 74 -14.60 -12.81 23.32
CA SER A 74 -15.90 -12.73 23.97
C SER A 74 -16.85 -11.91 23.09
N LEU A 75 -18.09 -12.37 22.93
CA LEU A 75 -19.14 -11.72 22.15
C LEU A 75 -20.48 -11.80 22.88
N ARG A 76 -21.18 -10.66 23.00
CA ARG A 76 -22.59 -10.64 23.37
C ARG A 76 -23.44 -10.91 22.12
N LEU A 77 -24.25 -11.95 22.21
CA LEU A 77 -25.07 -12.49 21.12
C LEU A 77 -26.45 -11.83 21.10
N GLN A 78 -27.02 -11.72 19.90
CA GLN A 78 -28.33 -11.12 19.63
C GLN A 78 -29.35 -12.16 19.13
N GLY A 79 -28.92 -13.37 18.74
CA GLY A 79 -29.79 -14.52 18.43
C GLY A 79 -29.90 -14.87 16.95
N HIS A 80 -29.02 -14.31 16.11
CA HIS A 80 -29.01 -14.53 14.65
C HIS A 80 -27.60 -14.81 14.10
N GLU A 81 -26.60 -14.90 14.98
CA GLU A 81 -25.22 -15.17 14.61
C GLU A 81 -24.96 -16.66 14.34
N ARG A 82 -24.24 -16.96 13.27
CA ARG A 82 -23.64 -18.28 13.05
C ARG A 82 -22.31 -18.35 13.75
N LEU A 83 -22.21 -19.29 14.66
CA LEU A 83 -21.07 -19.45 15.56
C LEU A 83 -20.27 -20.66 15.09
N ALA A 84 -18.94 -20.59 15.16
CA ALA A 84 -18.07 -21.69 14.77
C ALA A 84 -17.06 -22.01 15.87
N LEU A 85 -16.92 -23.29 16.18
CA LEU A 85 -15.81 -23.82 16.97
C LEU A 85 -14.92 -24.61 15.99
N HIS A 86 -13.83 -24.00 15.54
CA HIS A 86 -13.07 -24.50 14.38
C HIS A 86 -13.95 -24.72 13.12
N ASN A 87 -14.22 -25.97 12.78
CA ASN A 87 -14.98 -26.42 11.61
C ASN A 87 -16.46 -26.75 11.92
N LEU A 88 -16.86 -26.67 13.20
CA LEU A 88 -18.21 -26.99 13.63
C LEU A 88 -19.02 -25.71 13.77
N PHE A 89 -20.03 -25.54 12.91
CA PHE A 89 -21.00 -24.46 12.92
C PHE A 89 -22.21 -24.80 13.78
N PHE A 90 -22.68 -23.81 14.52
CA PHE A 90 -23.88 -23.89 15.34
C PHE A 90 -24.55 -22.51 15.44
N GLU A 91 -25.79 -22.49 15.88
CA GLU A 91 -26.53 -21.26 16.16
C GLU A 91 -27.35 -21.43 17.43
N ILE A 92 -27.81 -20.31 18.00
CA ILE A 92 -28.61 -20.31 19.22
C ILE A 92 -30.05 -19.99 18.86
N VAL A 93 -30.93 -20.98 19.08
CA VAL A 93 -32.36 -20.90 18.76
C VAL A 93 -33.19 -20.76 20.04
N PRO A 94 -34.31 -20.02 20.02
CA PRO A 94 -35.29 -20.09 21.10
C PRO A 94 -35.89 -21.50 21.13
N GLN A 95 -36.04 -22.08 22.33
CA GLN A 95 -36.62 -23.41 22.49
C GLN A 95 -38.12 -23.36 22.16
N SER A 96 -38.47 -23.64 20.90
CA SER A 96 -39.84 -23.89 20.50
C SER A 96 -40.28 -25.26 21.03
N SER A 97 -41.31 -25.26 21.86
CA SER A 97 -41.80 -26.45 22.55
C SER A 97 -42.60 -27.38 21.63
N GLN A 98 -41.94 -28.07 20.69
CA GLN A 98 -42.39 -29.32 20.05
C GLN A 98 -41.37 -29.89 19.06
N GLN A 99 -40.65 -30.95 19.46
CA GLN A 99 -40.76 -32.27 18.82
C GLN A 99 -40.08 -33.35 19.67
N VAL A 100 -40.90 -34.25 20.22
CA VAL A 100 -40.44 -35.48 20.89
C VAL A 100 -39.79 -36.38 19.85
N GLN A 101 -38.58 -36.87 20.12
CA GLN A 101 -37.94 -37.93 19.33
C GLN A 101 -38.88 -39.14 19.20
N ARG A 102 -39.29 -39.47 17.97
CA ARG A 102 -39.83 -40.81 17.67
C ARG A 102 -38.72 -41.63 17.02
N PRO A 103 -38.34 -42.79 17.59
CA PRO A 103 -37.44 -43.72 16.90
C PRO A 103 -38.01 -44.13 15.54
N TYR A 104 -37.17 -44.14 14.51
CA TYR A 104 -37.56 -44.50 13.15
C TYR A 104 -37.84 -46.00 13.04
N SER A 105 -39.08 -46.40 13.34
CA SER A 105 -39.62 -47.71 12.95
C SER A 105 -41.14 -47.64 12.85
N GLN A 106 -41.70 -48.40 11.89
CA GLN A 106 -43.13 -48.54 11.62
C GLN A 106 -43.86 -47.30 11.08
N LEU A 107 -43.78 -47.11 9.75
CA LEU A 107 -44.93 -46.69 8.92
C LEU A 107 -44.68 -47.05 7.43
N ALA A 108 -44.47 -48.34 7.19
CA ALA A 108 -44.69 -48.91 5.85
C ALA A 108 -46.18 -49.21 5.67
N SER A 109 -46.66 -49.16 4.42
CA SER A 109 -48.01 -49.47 3.95
C SER A 109 -49.16 -48.52 4.37
N ALA A 110 -49.57 -47.63 3.46
CA ALA A 110 -50.94 -47.59 2.91
C ALA A 110 -51.08 -46.53 1.77
N PHE A 111 -51.08 -46.99 0.51
CA PHE A 111 -51.80 -46.28 -0.58
C PHE A 111 -53.20 -46.91 -0.71
N PRO A 112 -54.22 -46.13 -1.10
CA PRO A 112 -54.89 -46.37 -2.40
C PRO A 112 -55.27 -45.06 -3.14
N PRO A 113 -55.78 -45.10 -4.40
CA PRO A 113 -55.35 -44.12 -5.41
C PRO A 113 -56.44 -43.23 -6.06
N HIS A 114 -55.95 -42.25 -6.85
CA HIS A 114 -56.56 -41.48 -7.96
C HIS A 114 -58.07 -41.15 -8.00
N ARG A 115 -58.38 -39.87 -8.26
CA ARG A 115 -59.34 -39.50 -9.32
C ARG A 115 -59.04 -38.15 -9.96
N ASN A 116 -59.11 -38.11 -11.29
CA ASN A 116 -59.00 -36.93 -12.14
C ASN A 116 -60.32 -36.77 -12.92
N GLN A 117 -60.90 -35.57 -13.04
CA GLN A 117 -61.92 -35.25 -14.06
C GLN A 117 -62.27 -33.75 -14.10
N ASN A 118 -62.06 -33.12 -15.26
CA ASN A 118 -62.66 -31.84 -15.63
C ASN A 118 -64.14 -32.02 -16.02
N HIS A 119 -65.02 -31.06 -15.75
CA HIS A 119 -66.10 -30.70 -16.69
C HIS A 119 -66.73 -29.31 -16.46
N ILE A 120 -67.21 -28.76 -17.57
CA ILE A 120 -67.95 -27.50 -17.81
C ILE A 120 -69.33 -27.87 -18.45
N ASP A 121 -70.39 -27.05 -18.53
CA ASP A 121 -70.48 -25.57 -18.49
C ASP A 121 -71.90 -24.96 -18.20
N PHE A 122 -71.96 -23.62 -18.07
CA PHE A 122 -73.04 -22.63 -18.31
C PHE A 122 -74.48 -22.71 -17.74
N SER A 123 -74.90 -21.59 -17.12
CA SER A 123 -76.06 -20.71 -17.51
C SER A 123 -76.12 -19.46 -16.58
N GLN A 124 -75.83 -18.21 -17.02
CA GLN A 124 -76.73 -17.20 -17.65
C GLN A 124 -78.06 -16.96 -16.89
N SER A 125 -78.50 -15.75 -16.49
CA SER A 125 -78.27 -14.34 -16.93
C SER A 125 -78.39 -13.38 -15.71
N GLN A 126 -78.22 -12.04 -15.72
CA GLN A 126 -78.36 -10.98 -16.74
C GLN A 126 -77.60 -9.69 -16.29
N ALA A 127 -77.40 -8.71 -17.17
CA ALA A 127 -76.43 -7.60 -17.00
C ALA A 127 -77.04 -6.21 -16.72
N ASP A 128 -76.21 -5.22 -16.33
CA ASP A 128 -75.90 -4.06 -17.20
C ASP A 128 -74.69 -3.20 -16.71
N PRO A 129 -74.06 -2.36 -17.57
CA PRO A 129 -72.64 -1.96 -17.40
C PRO A 129 -72.35 -0.44 -17.38
N VAL A 130 -71.16 -0.05 -16.88
CA VAL A 130 -70.46 1.19 -17.29
C VAL A 130 -68.95 0.92 -17.42
N HIS A 131 -68.29 1.64 -18.32
CA HIS A 131 -66.99 1.36 -18.92
C HIS A 131 -66.10 2.62 -18.86
N TYR A 132 -64.77 2.48 -18.72
CA TYR A 132 -63.79 3.24 -19.53
C TYR A 132 -62.34 2.71 -19.45
N GLN A 133 -61.53 3.00 -20.48
CA GLN A 133 -60.14 2.54 -20.68
C GLN A 133 -59.28 3.69 -21.33
N PRO A 134 -58.04 3.53 -21.87
CA PRO A 134 -56.83 4.09 -21.24
C PRO A 134 -55.93 5.06 -22.08
N GLY A 135 -54.90 5.65 -21.44
CA GLY A 135 -53.64 6.19 -22.05
C GLY A 135 -53.67 7.67 -22.55
N PRO A 136 -52.58 8.25 -23.12
CA PRO A 136 -51.15 7.81 -23.15
C PRO A 136 -50.05 8.95 -23.05
N ALA A 137 -48.77 8.55 -23.04
CA ALA A 137 -47.53 9.14 -23.64
C ALA A 137 -47.19 10.68 -23.73
N SER A 138 -46.15 11.10 -22.99
CA SER A 138 -44.85 11.76 -23.39
C SER A 138 -44.69 13.03 -24.28
N ILE A 139 -43.88 14.00 -23.76
CA ILE A 139 -43.02 15.10 -24.35
C ILE A 139 -43.66 16.24 -25.20
N PRO A 140 -42.95 17.36 -25.53
CA PRO A 140 -42.24 18.38 -24.72
C PRO A 140 -42.80 19.83 -24.91
N TYR A 141 -42.42 20.83 -24.10
CA TYR A 141 -42.33 22.24 -24.58
C TYR A 141 -41.49 23.17 -23.69
N ALA A 142 -40.93 24.22 -24.30
CA ALA A 142 -40.27 25.40 -23.70
C ALA A 142 -40.35 26.56 -24.71
N PRO A 143 -39.96 27.81 -24.38
CA PRO A 143 -40.24 28.63 -23.19
C PRO A 143 -41.03 29.91 -23.56
N SER A 144 -41.48 30.74 -22.61
CA SER A 144 -41.89 32.15 -22.90
C SER A 144 -41.81 33.09 -21.69
N ASP A 145 -41.45 34.34 -21.98
CA ASP A 145 -41.11 35.48 -21.13
C ASP A 145 -42.20 36.15 -20.25
N GLN A 146 -41.75 36.60 -19.06
CA GLN A 146 -41.86 37.95 -18.44
C GLN A 146 -43.17 38.59 -17.91
N ILE A 147 -42.93 39.54 -16.98
CA ILE A 147 -43.76 40.66 -16.44
C ILE A 147 -44.83 40.27 -15.38
N ASN A 148 -44.99 40.93 -14.21
CA ASN A 148 -44.16 41.79 -13.33
C ASN A 148 -44.93 42.07 -12.00
N HIS A 149 -44.23 42.46 -10.91
CA HIS A 149 -44.75 43.06 -9.64
C HIS A 149 -45.67 42.20 -8.72
N SER A 150 -45.70 42.37 -7.38
CA SER A 150 -45.07 43.35 -6.46
C SER A 150 -44.96 42.86 -5.01
N GLN A 151 -43.90 43.32 -4.31
CA GLN A 151 -43.79 43.67 -2.86
C GLN A 151 -44.48 42.81 -1.77
N ASP A 152 -43.68 42.35 -0.79
CA ASP A 152 -43.70 42.97 0.56
C ASP A 152 -42.31 42.87 1.26
N GLN A 153 -42.13 43.60 2.37
CA GLN A 153 -40.85 43.99 2.96
C GLN A 153 -40.39 43.10 4.14
N GLY A 154 -39.08 43.08 4.38
CA GLY A 154 -38.48 42.41 5.55
C GLY A 154 -36.97 42.67 5.68
N HIS A 155 -36.58 43.88 6.09
CA HIS A 155 -35.18 44.23 6.32
C HIS A 155 -34.61 43.55 7.58
N PHE A 156 -33.42 42.95 7.48
CA PHE A 156 -32.38 43.07 8.50
C PHE A 156 -30.97 43.15 7.88
N ALA A 157 -30.13 43.94 8.54
CA ALA A 157 -28.90 44.56 8.04
C ALA A 157 -27.87 43.65 7.32
N THR A 158 -27.38 44.12 6.17
CA THR A 158 -26.16 43.66 5.52
C THR A 158 -24.92 44.33 6.13
N SER A 159 -24.00 43.55 6.69
CA SER A 159 -22.63 44.01 6.93
C SER A 159 -21.83 43.91 5.62
N ASN A 160 -21.60 45.04 4.96
CA ASN A 160 -20.70 45.11 3.80
C ASN A 160 -19.26 44.78 4.22
N SER A 161 -18.77 43.58 3.90
CA SER A 161 -17.34 43.35 3.68
C SER A 161 -17.10 43.16 2.18
N SER A 162 -16.45 44.14 1.57
CA SER A 162 -16.10 44.17 0.15
C SER A 162 -15.42 42.87 -0.30
N LYS A 163 -15.93 42.27 -1.38
CA LYS A 163 -15.16 41.31 -2.19
C LYS A 163 -13.94 42.05 -2.76
N PHE A 164 -12.81 41.97 -2.06
CA PHE A 164 -11.52 42.19 -2.69
C PHE A 164 -11.32 41.06 -3.70
N GLU A 165 -11.33 41.39 -4.99
CA GLU A 165 -10.73 40.53 -6.01
C GLU A 165 -9.25 40.38 -5.69
N GLN A 166 -8.90 39.28 -5.02
CA GLN A 166 -7.50 38.91 -4.84
C GLN A 166 -6.92 38.60 -6.22
N LYS A 167 -6.04 39.46 -6.71
CA LYS A 167 -5.13 39.11 -7.81
C LYS A 167 -4.53 37.73 -7.50
N PRO A 168 -4.49 36.79 -8.47
CA PRO A 168 -3.99 35.45 -8.22
C PRO A 168 -2.56 35.55 -7.70
N THR A 169 -2.40 35.28 -6.41
CA THR A 169 -1.09 35.31 -5.76
C THR A 169 -0.30 34.10 -6.27
N PHE A 170 1.03 34.19 -6.34
CA PHE A 170 1.89 33.08 -6.78
C PHE A 170 1.59 31.75 -6.06
N LEU A 171 1.19 31.83 -4.79
CA LEU A 171 0.72 30.68 -3.99
C LEU A 171 -0.57 30.05 -4.55
N ASN A 172 -1.51 30.84 -5.06
CA ASN A 172 -2.74 30.33 -5.71
C ASN A 172 -2.40 29.67 -7.05
N PHE A 173 -1.45 30.22 -7.82
CA PHE A 173 -0.96 29.57 -9.04
C PHE A 173 -0.30 28.21 -8.75
N ILE A 174 0.59 28.14 -7.75
CA ILE A 174 1.20 26.88 -7.31
C ILE A 174 0.13 25.89 -6.84
N LYS A 175 -0.84 26.35 -6.04
CA LYS A 175 -1.91 25.50 -5.52
C LYS A 175 -2.75 24.93 -6.66
N ASN A 176 -3.20 25.76 -7.60
CA ASN A 176 -3.99 25.32 -8.75
C ASN A 176 -3.19 24.35 -9.62
N TYR A 177 -1.91 24.60 -9.88
CA TYR A 177 -1.06 23.69 -10.65
C TYR A 177 -0.85 22.34 -9.95
N LEU A 178 -0.66 22.33 -8.63
CA LEU A 178 -0.63 21.09 -7.83
C LEU A 178 -1.96 20.34 -7.92
N GLU A 179 -3.09 21.03 -7.80
CA GLU A 179 -4.44 20.42 -7.80
C GLU A 179 -4.88 19.93 -9.19
N GLU A 180 -4.58 20.64 -10.27
CA GLU A 180 -5.01 20.30 -11.63
C GLU A 180 -4.04 19.37 -12.38
N VAL A 181 -2.73 19.45 -12.12
CA VAL A 181 -1.70 18.74 -12.92
C VAL A 181 -1.02 17.63 -12.12
N VAL A 182 -0.59 17.90 -10.89
CA VAL A 182 0.31 16.99 -10.16
C VAL A 182 -0.45 15.95 -9.34
N TYR A 183 -1.42 16.38 -8.52
CA TYR A 183 -2.21 15.50 -7.66
C TYR A 183 -3.01 14.43 -8.45
N PRO A 184 -3.62 14.71 -9.62
CA PRO A 184 -4.33 13.67 -10.39
C PRO A 184 -3.41 12.54 -10.87
N GLY A 185 -2.12 12.81 -11.07
CA GLY A 185 -1.12 11.78 -11.34
C GLY A 185 -0.74 10.99 -10.08
N VAL A 186 -0.44 11.71 -8.98
CA VAL A 186 -0.05 11.12 -7.70
C VAL A 186 -1.13 10.21 -7.12
N TYR A 187 -2.41 10.60 -7.19
CA TYR A 187 -3.53 9.83 -6.67
C TYR A 187 -3.83 8.54 -7.46
N LYS A 188 -3.35 8.43 -8.70
CA LYS A 188 -3.46 7.20 -9.52
C LYS A 188 -2.34 6.20 -9.26
N LEU A 189 -1.25 6.59 -8.59
CA LEU A 189 -0.14 5.67 -8.30
C LEU A 189 -0.60 4.43 -7.50
N PRO A 190 -1.45 4.55 -6.45
CA PRO A 190 -1.97 3.39 -5.73
C PRO A 190 -3.04 2.57 -6.48
N GLU A 191 -3.49 3.01 -7.66
CA GLU A 191 -4.38 2.24 -8.55
C GLU A 191 -3.57 1.38 -9.54
N LEU A 192 -2.35 1.84 -9.91
CA LEU A 192 -1.48 1.19 -10.89
C LEU A 192 -0.52 0.15 -10.29
N MET A 193 -0.17 0.29 -9.01
CA MET A 193 0.79 -0.59 -8.31
C MET A 193 0.51 -0.64 -6.80
N GLU A 194 0.95 -1.71 -6.12
CA GLU A 194 0.71 -1.84 -4.68
C GLU A 194 1.30 -0.66 -3.88
N PHE A 195 0.56 -0.25 -2.85
CA PHE A 195 0.92 0.88 -2.00
C PHE A 195 2.36 0.81 -1.41
N ARG A 196 2.83 -0.40 -1.07
CA ARG A 196 4.20 -0.60 -0.54
C ARG A 196 5.28 -0.19 -1.55
N TRP A 197 5.04 -0.44 -2.84
CA TRP A 197 5.98 -0.12 -3.92
C TRP A 197 5.89 1.35 -4.30
N VAL A 198 4.71 1.98 -4.24
CA VAL A 198 4.57 3.44 -4.35
C VAL A 198 5.45 4.13 -3.31
N LEU A 199 5.35 3.70 -2.04
CA LEU A 199 6.16 4.22 -0.94
C LEU A 199 7.67 4.00 -1.16
N ALA A 200 8.08 2.80 -1.58
CA ALA A 200 9.47 2.47 -1.88
C ALA A 200 10.04 3.30 -3.04
N CYS A 201 9.25 3.55 -4.10
CA CYS A 201 9.65 4.40 -5.22
C CYS A 201 9.82 5.86 -4.79
N PHE A 202 8.91 6.43 -3.99
CA PHE A 202 9.09 7.77 -3.42
C PHE A 202 10.33 7.85 -2.52
N MET A 203 10.58 6.84 -1.69
CA MET A 203 11.78 6.78 -0.83
C MET A 203 13.08 6.69 -1.64
N GLY A 204 13.12 5.84 -2.67
CA GLY A 204 14.28 5.69 -3.55
C GLY A 204 14.55 6.95 -4.37
N ALA A 205 13.49 7.56 -4.92
CA ALA A 205 13.58 8.84 -5.62
C ALA A 205 14.06 9.96 -4.68
N PHE A 206 13.58 10.01 -3.44
CA PHE A 206 14.05 10.96 -2.43
C PHE A 206 15.55 10.81 -2.17
N ILE A 207 16.03 9.59 -1.87
CA ILE A 207 17.43 9.31 -1.59
C ILE A 207 18.30 9.70 -2.79
N LEU A 208 17.93 9.30 -4.01
CA LEU A 208 18.68 9.62 -5.23
C LEU A 208 18.72 11.14 -5.48
N PHE A 209 17.57 11.81 -5.41
CA PHE A 209 17.45 13.22 -5.74
C PHE A 209 18.14 14.10 -4.71
N VAL A 210 18.00 13.81 -3.41
CA VAL A 210 18.76 14.48 -2.34
C VAL A 210 20.26 14.22 -2.46
N THR A 211 20.68 12.96 -2.66
CA THR A 211 22.12 12.64 -2.79
C THR A 211 22.74 13.38 -3.97
N SER A 212 22.04 13.43 -5.11
CA SER A 212 22.51 14.11 -6.32
C SER A 212 22.54 15.63 -6.17
N LEU A 213 21.44 16.25 -5.69
CA LEU A 213 21.37 17.70 -5.42
C LEU A 213 22.27 18.16 -4.28
N SER A 214 22.62 17.29 -3.35
CA SER A 214 23.62 17.53 -2.30
C SER A 214 25.04 17.51 -2.88
N SER A 215 25.39 16.41 -3.55
CA SER A 215 26.79 16.10 -3.87
C SER A 215 27.33 16.91 -5.05
N ILE A 216 26.53 17.13 -6.09
CA ILE A 216 26.97 17.84 -7.30
C ILE A 216 27.40 19.30 -7.01
N PRO A 217 26.58 20.16 -6.36
CA PRO A 217 27.01 21.52 -6.04
C PRO A 217 28.13 21.52 -5.00
N LEU A 218 28.11 20.62 -4.00
CA LEU A 218 29.16 20.50 -3.00
C LEU A 218 30.54 20.28 -3.66
N ILE A 219 30.66 19.31 -4.57
CA ILE A 219 31.91 19.00 -5.28
C ILE A 219 32.36 20.19 -6.15
N ARG A 220 31.42 20.86 -6.85
CA ARG A 220 31.74 22.02 -7.70
C ARG A 220 32.23 23.23 -6.90
N ILE A 221 31.59 23.55 -5.78
CA ILE A 221 32.02 24.66 -4.93
C ILE A 221 33.32 24.31 -4.20
N LEU A 222 33.51 23.05 -3.82
CA LEU A 222 34.76 22.58 -3.22
C LEU A 222 35.93 22.73 -4.20
N LYS A 223 35.83 22.23 -5.44
CA LYS A 223 36.89 22.36 -6.45
C LYS A 223 37.24 23.83 -6.71
N THR A 224 36.25 24.69 -6.95
CA THR A 224 36.48 26.13 -7.23
C THR A 224 37.02 26.91 -6.02
N SER A 225 36.64 26.53 -4.80
CA SER A 225 37.19 27.14 -3.57
C SER A 225 38.66 26.73 -3.33
N ILE A 226 38.98 25.44 -3.50
CA ILE A 226 40.36 24.94 -3.38
C ILE A 226 41.25 25.58 -4.45
N GLU A 227 40.79 25.62 -5.70
CA GLU A 227 41.52 26.23 -6.81
C GLU A 227 41.84 27.71 -6.51
N LYS A 228 40.84 28.52 -6.16
CA LYS A 228 41.01 29.95 -5.88
C LYS A 228 41.95 30.23 -4.69
N GLU A 229 41.89 29.42 -3.64
CA GLU A 229 42.81 29.57 -2.50
C GLU A 229 44.23 29.10 -2.84
N SER A 230 44.37 28.03 -3.63
CA SER A 230 45.65 27.54 -4.14
C SER A 230 46.33 28.55 -5.06
N GLN A 231 45.59 29.17 -5.97
CA GLN A 231 46.07 30.28 -6.82
C GLN A 231 46.62 31.42 -5.95
N ARG A 232 45.91 31.79 -4.89
CA ARG A 232 46.31 32.86 -3.96
C ARG A 232 47.58 32.52 -3.19
N ARG A 233 47.72 31.28 -2.70
CA ARG A 233 48.93 30.80 -2.01
C ARG A 233 50.13 30.76 -2.96
N ALA A 234 50.00 30.07 -4.10
CA ALA A 234 51.06 29.97 -5.10
C ALA A 234 51.59 31.35 -5.54
N LEU A 235 50.69 32.31 -5.81
CA LEU A 235 51.06 33.68 -6.16
C LEU A 235 51.75 34.43 -5.01
N THR A 236 51.33 34.20 -3.77
CA THR A 236 51.95 34.83 -2.58
C THR A 236 53.37 34.30 -2.34
N ILE A 237 53.58 32.99 -2.53
CA ILE A 237 54.89 32.35 -2.45
C ILE A 237 55.79 32.88 -3.58
N ALA A 238 55.29 32.91 -4.82
CA ALA A 238 56.03 33.45 -5.97
C ALA A 238 56.43 34.93 -5.77
N ARG A 239 55.52 35.79 -5.31
CA ARG A 239 55.84 37.19 -4.98
C ARG A 239 56.92 37.31 -3.89
N THR A 240 56.89 36.42 -2.91
CA THR A 240 57.91 36.38 -1.84
C THR A 240 59.26 35.97 -2.40
N LEU A 241 59.28 34.95 -3.28
CA LEU A 241 60.46 34.46 -3.98
C LEU A 241 61.09 35.52 -4.89
N ALA A 242 60.27 36.25 -5.65
CA ALA A 242 60.67 37.41 -6.45
C ALA A 242 61.29 38.52 -5.57
N LYS A 243 60.64 38.86 -4.45
CA LYS A 243 61.09 39.92 -3.55
C LYS A 243 62.44 39.60 -2.89
N VAL A 244 62.65 38.37 -2.44
CA VAL A 244 63.90 37.95 -1.79
C VAL A 244 65.06 37.91 -2.80
N ASN A 245 64.84 37.34 -3.99
CA ASN A 245 65.90 37.20 -5.00
C ASN A 245 66.20 38.48 -5.79
N ARG A 246 65.39 39.55 -5.64
CA ARG A 246 65.60 40.84 -6.32
C ARG A 246 67.00 41.41 -6.09
N ALA A 247 67.48 41.43 -4.84
CA ALA A 247 68.78 42.04 -4.51
C ALA A 247 70.00 41.23 -5.00
N PRO A 248 70.08 39.90 -4.81
CA PRO A 248 71.14 39.07 -5.41
C PRO A 248 71.24 39.21 -6.94
N LEU A 249 70.09 39.18 -7.64
CA LEU A 249 70.04 39.31 -9.09
C LEU A 249 70.48 40.70 -9.58
N MET A 250 70.16 41.78 -8.86
CA MET A 250 70.69 43.13 -9.18
C MET A 250 72.22 43.23 -9.05
N GLN A 251 72.83 42.37 -8.23
CA GLN A 251 74.28 42.34 -8.03
C GLN A 251 74.99 41.38 -9.00
N GLY A 252 74.24 40.62 -9.81
CA GLY A 252 74.80 39.58 -10.69
C GLY A 252 75.39 38.38 -9.94
N ILE A 253 74.95 38.13 -8.71
CA ILE A 253 75.47 37.06 -7.85
C ILE A 253 74.51 35.87 -7.89
N ASP A 254 74.56 35.10 -8.98
CA ASP A 254 73.68 33.93 -9.20
C ASP A 254 73.81 32.89 -8.09
N SER A 255 75.00 32.75 -7.47
CA SER A 255 75.24 31.85 -6.34
C SER A 255 74.53 32.25 -5.04
N ALA A 256 74.00 33.47 -4.96
CA ALA A 256 73.19 33.96 -3.84
C ALA A 256 71.66 33.91 -4.13
N VAL A 257 71.27 33.44 -5.32
CA VAL A 257 69.86 33.22 -5.69
C VAL A 257 69.42 31.87 -5.14
N SER A 258 68.34 31.84 -4.35
CA SER A 258 67.82 30.62 -3.72
C SER A 258 66.30 30.51 -3.80
N VAL A 259 65.83 29.26 -3.88
CA VAL A 259 64.42 28.88 -3.85
C VAL A 259 64.02 28.16 -2.55
N ASP A 260 64.95 27.98 -1.60
CA ASP A 260 64.77 27.17 -0.38
C ASP A 260 63.58 27.63 0.47
N ILE A 261 63.30 28.94 0.48
CA ILE A 261 62.17 29.53 1.21
C ILE A 261 60.84 29.02 0.64
N ALA A 262 60.71 28.95 -0.69
CA ALA A 262 59.51 28.44 -1.34
C ALA A 262 59.41 26.91 -1.23
N GLN A 263 60.53 26.18 -1.37
CA GLN A 263 60.53 24.71 -1.27
C GLN A 263 60.17 24.17 0.12
N ARG A 264 60.22 25.00 1.17
CA ARG A 264 59.79 24.65 2.53
C ARG A 264 58.29 24.91 2.79
N GLU A 265 57.59 25.61 1.90
CA GLU A 265 56.17 25.90 2.06
C GLU A 265 55.32 24.68 1.71
N PRO A 266 54.31 24.31 2.54
CA PRO A 266 53.47 23.14 2.30
C PRO A 266 52.66 23.32 1.02
N GLY A 267 52.87 22.37 0.09
CA GLY A 267 52.21 22.32 -1.22
C GLY A 267 53.08 22.76 -2.39
N VAL A 268 54.27 23.31 -2.17
CA VAL A 268 55.20 23.61 -3.27
C VAL A 268 55.89 22.34 -3.73
N GLU A 269 55.62 21.90 -4.96
CA GLU A 269 56.30 20.75 -5.57
C GLU A 269 57.62 21.16 -6.21
N THR A 270 57.66 22.36 -6.79
CA THR A 270 58.85 22.90 -7.47
C THR A 270 58.78 24.42 -7.45
N ALA A 271 59.91 25.06 -7.16
CA ALA A 271 60.08 26.50 -7.24
C ALA A 271 61.37 26.79 -8.01
N LEU A 272 61.29 27.72 -8.97
CA LEU A 272 62.35 28.07 -9.91
C LEU A 272 62.53 29.59 -9.97
N ILE A 273 63.78 30.05 -10.13
CA ILE A 273 64.10 31.36 -10.69
C ILE A 273 64.62 31.14 -12.10
N ILE A 274 64.10 31.89 -13.08
CA ILE A 274 64.35 31.68 -14.50
C ILE A 274 64.81 33.00 -15.12
N SER A 275 65.87 32.95 -15.94
CA SER A 275 66.35 34.12 -16.71
C SER A 275 65.30 34.55 -17.72
N ASN A 276 64.91 35.83 -17.72
CA ASN A 276 63.98 36.33 -18.72
C ASN A 276 64.65 36.57 -20.07
N VAL A 277 65.99 36.62 -20.12
CA VAL A 277 66.77 36.73 -21.36
C VAL A 277 66.80 35.38 -22.08
N ASP A 278 67.45 34.38 -21.48
CA ASP A 278 67.74 33.11 -22.15
C ASP A 278 66.67 32.03 -21.90
N GLY A 279 65.92 32.13 -20.79
CA GLY A 279 64.96 31.11 -20.36
C GLY A 279 65.53 29.97 -19.52
N ASN A 280 66.83 30.03 -19.23
CA ASN A 280 67.50 29.04 -18.39
C ASN A 280 67.13 29.25 -16.91
N ILE A 281 67.06 28.16 -16.16
CA ILE A 281 66.94 28.18 -14.70
C ILE A 281 68.23 28.78 -14.10
N ILE A 282 68.05 29.71 -13.17
CA ILE A 282 69.12 30.32 -12.34
C ILE A 282 69.19 29.59 -10.99
N ALA A 283 68.03 29.29 -10.39
CA ALA A 283 67.92 28.53 -9.15
C ALA A 283 66.70 27.58 -9.19
N PRO A 284 66.74 26.39 -8.59
CA PRO A 284 67.79 25.86 -7.72
C PRO A 284 69.07 25.49 -8.47
N ALA A 285 70.22 25.58 -7.78
CA ALA A 285 71.53 25.30 -8.36
C ALA A 285 71.66 23.89 -8.98
N SER A 286 70.87 22.92 -8.51
CA SER A 286 70.80 21.55 -9.05
C SER A 286 70.20 21.45 -10.46
N GLN A 287 69.46 22.47 -10.91
CA GLN A 287 68.83 22.54 -12.23
C GLN A 287 69.32 23.75 -13.05
N ALA A 288 70.29 24.51 -12.52
CA ALA A 288 70.79 25.73 -13.16
C ALA A 288 71.35 25.45 -14.57
N GLY A 289 71.05 26.35 -15.51
CA GLY A 289 71.42 26.23 -16.92
C GLY A 289 70.48 25.36 -17.77
N GLN A 290 69.52 24.64 -17.18
CA GLN A 290 68.52 23.88 -17.93
C GLN A 290 67.34 24.77 -18.35
N ILE A 291 66.67 24.42 -19.45
CA ILE A 291 65.40 25.04 -19.86
C ILE A 291 64.27 24.24 -19.20
N PRO A 292 63.33 24.88 -18.47
CA PRO A 292 62.23 24.17 -17.81
C PRO A 292 61.16 23.72 -18.83
N ASP A 293 60.83 22.43 -18.82
CA ASP A 293 59.79 21.83 -19.68
C ASP A 293 58.39 22.12 -19.14
N LEU A 294 57.98 23.39 -19.18
CA LEU A 294 56.72 23.89 -18.64
C LEU A 294 56.05 24.86 -19.63
N PRO A 295 54.98 24.47 -20.32
CA PRO A 295 54.50 25.18 -21.52
C PRO A 295 54.05 26.62 -21.25
N PHE A 296 53.50 26.91 -20.07
CA PHE A 296 53.03 28.24 -19.69
C PHE A 296 54.16 29.25 -19.43
N ILE A 297 55.40 28.81 -19.21
CA ILE A 297 56.53 29.69 -18.90
C ILE A 297 56.96 30.50 -20.13
N HIS A 298 56.93 29.88 -21.32
CA HIS A 298 57.28 30.56 -22.58
C HIS A 298 56.29 31.66 -22.98
N GLU A 299 55.01 31.50 -22.61
CA GLU A 299 53.98 32.53 -22.79
C GLU A 299 54.15 33.64 -21.75
N ALA A 300 54.26 33.28 -20.46
CA ALA A 300 54.34 34.23 -19.36
C ALA A 300 55.58 35.16 -19.42
N ARG A 301 56.72 34.66 -19.91
CA ARG A 301 57.93 35.46 -20.16
C ARG A 301 57.72 36.61 -21.15
N LYS A 302 56.81 36.47 -22.12
CA LYS A 302 56.53 37.52 -23.13
C LYS A 302 55.65 38.63 -22.59
N GLU A 303 54.75 38.32 -21.66
CA GLU A 303 53.76 39.30 -21.17
C GLU A 303 54.28 40.19 -20.02
N ALA A 304 55.38 39.77 -19.36
CA ALA A 304 56.00 40.49 -18.23
C ALA A 304 55.00 40.89 -17.13
N LYS A 305 54.08 39.98 -16.78
CA LYS A 305 53.02 40.18 -15.78
C LYS A 305 52.94 39.01 -14.82
N GLU A 306 52.31 39.24 -13.67
CA GLU A 306 51.91 38.16 -12.78
C GLU A 306 50.85 37.28 -13.46
N ILE A 307 51.15 35.98 -13.57
CA ILE A 307 50.30 35.00 -14.24
C ILE A 307 50.10 33.81 -13.30
N VAL A 308 48.86 33.34 -13.21
CA VAL A 308 48.52 32.10 -12.53
C VAL A 308 47.74 31.23 -13.50
N ARG A 309 48.18 29.99 -13.70
CA ARG A 309 47.57 29.00 -14.60
C ARG A 309 47.48 27.66 -13.91
N GLN A 310 46.35 27.00 -14.06
CA GLN A 310 46.24 25.58 -13.79
C GLN A 310 47.05 24.81 -14.85
N ILE A 311 47.89 23.86 -14.43
CA ILE A 311 48.73 23.04 -15.31
C ILE A 311 48.03 21.71 -15.59
N ASP A 312 47.52 21.07 -14.54
CA ASP A 312 46.71 19.85 -14.58
C ASP A 312 45.58 19.91 -13.53
N ASP A 313 44.81 18.83 -13.34
CA ASP A 313 43.68 18.80 -12.40
C ASP A 313 44.04 19.10 -10.93
N ASN A 314 45.30 18.90 -10.53
CA ASN A 314 45.80 19.04 -9.16
C ASN A 314 46.90 20.11 -8.97
N THR A 315 47.56 20.61 -10.03
CA THR A 315 48.68 21.56 -9.92
C THR A 315 48.41 22.94 -10.54
N ILE A 316 48.94 23.98 -9.90
CA ILE A 316 48.87 25.37 -10.34
C ILE A 316 50.28 25.94 -10.46
N GLY A 317 50.59 26.52 -11.62
CA GLY A 317 51.75 27.37 -11.84
C GLY A 317 51.42 28.82 -11.53
N ALA A 318 52.15 29.43 -10.60
CA ALA A 318 52.17 30.88 -10.40
C ALA A 318 53.53 31.45 -10.81
N LEU A 319 53.51 32.56 -11.54
CA LEU A 319 54.68 33.15 -12.16
C LEU A 319 54.66 34.67 -11.96
N VAL A 320 55.75 35.22 -11.43
CA VAL A 320 55.88 36.63 -11.05
C VAL A 320 57.18 37.19 -11.64
N PRO A 321 57.15 38.31 -12.39
CA PRO A 321 58.36 38.92 -12.94
C PRO A 321 59.20 39.57 -11.83
N ILE A 322 60.52 39.52 -12.01
CA ILE A 322 61.50 40.20 -11.17
C ILE A 322 62.04 41.38 -11.99
N GLU A 323 61.51 42.55 -11.69
CA GLU A 323 61.83 43.80 -12.40
C GLU A 323 62.92 44.58 -11.68
N PHE A 324 63.78 45.27 -12.43
CA PHE A 324 64.74 46.24 -11.90
C PHE A 324 64.49 47.62 -12.47
N TYR A 325 64.60 48.64 -11.63
CA TYR A 325 64.60 50.03 -12.07
C TYR A 325 65.98 50.38 -12.62
N ASN A 326 66.05 50.70 -13.91
CA ASN A 326 67.27 51.21 -14.52
C ASN A 326 67.28 52.76 -14.39
N PRO A 327 68.21 53.35 -13.62
CA PRO A 327 68.28 54.79 -13.43
C PRO A 327 68.71 55.57 -14.68
N GLU A 328 69.34 54.91 -15.67
CA GLU A 328 69.79 55.56 -16.91
C GLU A 328 68.65 55.69 -17.95
N THR A 329 67.74 54.73 -17.99
CA THR A 329 66.60 54.71 -18.94
C THR A 329 65.27 55.11 -18.31
N GLY A 330 65.20 55.22 -16.97
CA GLY A 330 63.98 55.52 -16.22
C GLY A 330 62.91 54.42 -16.27
N SER A 331 63.22 53.26 -16.85
CA SER A 331 62.29 52.16 -17.08
C SER A 331 62.50 51.00 -16.08
N GLN A 332 61.42 50.26 -15.81
CA GLN A 332 61.55 48.95 -15.17
C GLN A 332 61.59 47.85 -16.22
N ALA A 333 62.59 46.97 -16.14
CA ALA A 333 62.77 45.84 -17.05
C ALA A 333 62.73 44.53 -16.26
N ALA A 334 61.96 43.55 -16.73
CA ALA A 334 61.90 42.20 -16.17
C ALA A 334 63.12 41.39 -16.63
N THR A 335 64.07 41.15 -15.73
CA THR A 335 65.34 40.45 -16.04
C THR A 335 65.29 38.96 -15.69
N ALA A 336 64.47 38.60 -14.71
CA ALA A 336 64.18 37.21 -14.32
C ALA A 336 62.69 37.06 -13.98
N CYS A 337 62.25 35.84 -13.77
CA CYS A 337 60.94 35.54 -13.20
C CYS A 337 61.04 34.41 -12.17
N SER A 338 60.22 34.50 -11.12
CA SER A 338 60.04 33.42 -10.16
C SER A 338 58.81 32.60 -10.54
N ALA A 339 58.97 31.29 -10.68
CA ALA A 339 57.90 30.34 -10.95
C ALA A 339 57.73 29.39 -9.76
N VAL A 340 56.48 29.10 -9.38
CA VAL A 340 56.12 28.18 -8.30
C VAL A 340 55.04 27.23 -8.82
N ILE A 341 55.29 25.92 -8.73
CA ILE A 341 54.32 24.85 -8.97
C ILE A 341 53.76 24.43 -7.61
N TYR A 342 52.45 24.51 -7.47
CA TYR A 342 51.73 24.30 -6.22
C TYR A 342 50.66 23.21 -6.36
N ASN A 343 50.72 22.19 -5.50
CA ASN A 343 49.76 21.09 -5.43
C ASN A 343 48.54 21.50 -4.59
N MET A 344 47.37 21.52 -5.23
CA MET A 344 46.09 21.89 -4.63
C MET A 344 45.63 20.95 -3.51
N GLY A 345 46.04 19.67 -3.56
CA GLY A 345 45.68 18.65 -2.57
C GLY A 345 46.39 18.81 -1.22
N SER A 346 47.37 19.72 -1.12
CA SER A 346 48.07 20.05 0.12
C SER A 346 47.29 20.99 1.06
N LEU A 347 46.19 21.58 0.60
CA LEU A 347 45.36 22.48 1.42
C LEU A 347 44.63 21.69 2.51
N ALA A 348 44.97 21.99 3.76
CA ALA A 348 44.06 21.76 4.87
C ALA A 348 42.76 22.54 4.61
N LEU A 349 41.63 21.83 4.63
CA LEU A 349 40.32 22.43 4.42
C LEU A 349 40.01 23.41 5.56
N ASP A 350 39.51 24.59 5.18
CA ASP A 350 39.12 25.65 6.10
C ASP A 350 37.78 25.25 6.76
N ASP A 351 37.81 24.83 8.03
CA ASP A 351 36.65 24.30 8.77
C ASP A 351 35.40 25.19 8.65
N SER A 352 35.63 26.52 8.61
CA SER A 352 34.59 27.53 8.45
C SER A 352 33.84 27.42 7.11
N ARG A 353 34.54 27.07 6.02
CA ARG A 353 33.96 26.87 4.69
C ARG A 353 33.27 25.52 4.58
N THR A 354 33.85 24.48 5.18
CA THR A 354 33.25 23.14 5.26
C THR A 354 31.89 23.21 5.96
N LEU A 355 31.80 23.96 7.08
CA LEU A 355 30.55 24.24 7.78
C LEU A 355 29.53 24.97 6.88
N SER A 356 29.94 26.04 6.20
CA SER A 356 29.06 26.81 5.32
C SER A 356 28.48 25.97 4.18
N LEU A 357 29.29 25.08 3.60
CA LEU A 357 28.87 24.16 2.54
C LEU A 357 27.88 23.12 3.07
N PHE A 358 28.15 22.53 4.23
CA PHE A 358 27.24 21.61 4.89
C PHE A 358 25.87 22.23 5.16
N ILE A 359 25.84 23.48 5.66
CA ILE A 359 24.60 24.23 5.92
C ILE A 359 23.81 24.47 4.62
N GLN A 360 24.46 24.92 3.55
CA GLN A 360 23.80 25.15 2.25
C GLN A 360 23.19 23.85 1.70
N THR A 361 23.96 22.76 1.73
CA THR A 361 23.52 21.43 1.31
C THR A 361 22.35 20.91 2.15
N PHE A 362 22.40 21.11 3.47
CA PHE A 362 21.31 20.76 4.39
C PHE A 362 20.01 21.48 4.04
N PHE A 363 20.05 22.79 3.75
CA PHE A 363 18.85 23.54 3.34
C PHE A 363 18.26 23.05 2.01
N ILE A 364 19.09 22.69 1.03
CA ILE A 364 18.63 22.11 -0.25
C ILE A 364 17.95 20.75 0.00
N ALA A 365 18.58 19.88 0.80
CA ALA A 365 18.02 18.58 1.17
C ALA A 365 16.68 18.72 1.93
N LEU A 366 16.60 19.67 2.87
CA LEU A 366 15.39 19.96 3.65
C LEU A 366 14.25 20.47 2.75
N LEU A 367 14.53 21.38 1.81
CA LEU A 367 13.54 21.89 0.86
C LEU A 367 12.98 20.78 -0.03
N VAL A 368 13.86 19.97 -0.61
CA VAL A 368 13.50 18.80 -1.44
C VAL A 368 12.69 17.78 -0.64
N GLY A 369 13.13 17.47 0.59
CA GLY A 369 12.44 16.55 1.48
C GLY A 369 11.06 17.04 1.89
N SER A 370 10.90 18.35 2.15
CA SER A 370 9.59 18.94 2.43
C SER A 370 8.62 18.80 1.24
N VAL A 371 9.10 18.97 0.00
CA VAL A 371 8.26 18.80 -1.20
C VAL A 371 7.84 17.33 -1.36
N LEU A 372 8.78 16.40 -1.21
CA LEU A 372 8.48 14.96 -1.38
C LEU A 372 7.61 14.41 -0.24
N PHE A 373 7.81 14.90 1.00
CA PHE A 373 6.95 14.59 2.14
C PHE A 373 5.50 15.02 1.89
N LEU A 374 5.25 16.19 1.29
CA LEU A 374 3.90 16.64 0.95
C LEU A 374 3.21 15.70 -0.06
N PHE A 375 3.93 15.19 -1.06
CA PHE A 375 3.39 14.20 -2.00
C PHE A 375 3.08 12.87 -1.32
N LEU A 376 3.98 12.38 -0.47
CA LEU A 376 3.79 11.13 0.28
C LEU A 376 2.59 11.23 1.24
N LEU A 377 2.48 12.34 1.96
CA LEU A 377 1.34 12.65 2.84
C LEU A 377 0.03 12.70 2.05
N LYS A 378 -0.01 13.39 0.91
CA LYS A 378 -1.20 13.46 0.05
C LYS A 378 -1.58 12.11 -0.57
N THR A 379 -0.60 11.25 -0.87
CA THR A 379 -0.84 9.87 -1.34
C THR A 379 -1.53 9.01 -0.28
N ILE A 380 -1.21 9.22 1.01
CA ILE A 380 -1.86 8.52 2.15
C ILE A 380 -3.24 9.11 2.45
N GLU A 381 -3.36 10.44 2.44
CA GLU A 381 -4.54 11.18 2.88
C GLU A 381 -5.73 11.00 1.91
N PHE A 382 -5.47 10.97 0.59
CA PHE A 382 -6.52 10.96 -0.42
C PHE A 382 -7.44 9.73 -0.39
N PRO A 383 -6.95 8.48 -0.30
CA PRO A 383 -7.83 7.31 -0.16
C PRO A 383 -8.72 7.37 1.10
N LEU A 384 -8.21 7.91 2.22
CA LEU A 384 -8.95 8.04 3.48
C LEU A 384 -10.05 9.10 3.39
N ILE A 385 -9.77 10.26 2.79
CA ILE A 385 -10.79 11.30 2.53
C ILE A 385 -11.85 10.78 1.55
N SER A 386 -11.43 10.09 0.50
CA SER A 386 -12.34 9.48 -0.49
C SER A 386 -13.28 8.47 0.17
N LEU A 387 -12.74 7.59 1.04
CA LEU A 387 -13.53 6.63 1.81
C LEU A 387 -14.52 7.32 2.74
N ASN A 388 -14.08 8.31 3.53
CA ASN A 388 -14.95 9.03 4.46
C ASN A 388 -16.11 9.75 3.72
N ARG A 389 -15.83 10.35 2.55
CA ARG A 389 -16.86 10.95 1.70
C ARG A 389 -17.83 9.92 1.13
N GLN A 390 -17.34 8.76 0.69
CA GLN A 390 -18.21 7.67 0.24
C GLN A 390 -19.10 7.15 1.38
N LEU A 391 -18.57 7.03 2.60
CA LEU A 391 -19.31 6.60 3.79
C LEU A 391 -20.42 7.58 4.17
N ASP A 392 -20.13 8.89 4.17
CA ASP A 392 -21.14 9.93 4.43
C ASP A 392 -22.27 9.92 3.39
N VAL A 393 -21.95 9.68 2.10
CA VAL A 393 -22.97 9.49 1.05
C VAL A 393 -23.74 8.19 1.23
N ALA A 394 -23.08 7.08 1.54
CA ALA A 394 -23.72 5.77 1.75
C ALA A 394 -24.71 5.79 2.92
N LEU A 395 -24.34 6.43 4.04
CA LEU A 395 -25.22 6.64 5.19
C LEU A 395 -26.41 7.55 4.89
N LYS A 396 -26.23 8.59 4.05
CA LYS A 396 -27.30 9.53 3.65
C LYS A 396 -28.28 8.95 2.62
N GLU A 397 -27.78 8.15 1.69
CA GLU A 397 -28.55 7.56 0.59
C GLU A 397 -28.95 6.10 0.86
N ASN A 398 -28.68 5.59 2.07
CA ASN A 398 -28.92 4.22 2.52
C ASN A 398 -28.39 3.16 1.54
N ARG A 399 -27.14 3.34 1.08
CA ARG A 399 -26.46 2.41 0.16
C ARG A 399 -25.55 1.44 0.90
N ASP A 400 -25.54 0.19 0.47
CA ASP A 400 -24.83 -0.90 1.14
C ASP A 400 -23.34 -1.06 0.74
N GLU A 401 -22.89 -0.37 -0.31
CA GLU A 401 -21.61 -0.66 -0.98
C GLU A 401 -20.72 0.60 -1.19
N LEU A 402 -19.55 0.61 -0.53
CA LEU A 402 -18.43 1.51 -0.80
C LEU A 402 -17.44 0.84 -1.76
N LYS A 403 -16.78 1.61 -2.64
CA LYS A 403 -15.88 1.09 -3.68
C LYS A 403 -14.44 1.57 -3.50
N THR A 404 -13.49 0.64 -3.65
CA THR A 404 -12.05 0.93 -3.65
C THR A 404 -11.36 0.39 -4.90
N THR A 405 -10.77 1.27 -5.69
CA THR A 405 -9.89 0.91 -6.83
C THR A 405 -8.41 0.78 -6.41
N TYR A 406 -8.08 1.10 -5.15
CA TYR A 406 -6.70 1.16 -4.67
C TYR A 406 -6.15 -0.21 -4.28
N LEU A 407 -4.93 -0.51 -4.71
CA LEU A 407 -4.16 -1.72 -4.37
C LEU A 407 -3.49 -1.56 -2.99
N PHE A 408 -4.32 -1.43 -1.95
CA PHE A 408 -3.88 -1.29 -0.56
C PHE A 408 -4.70 -2.22 0.36
N PRO A 409 -4.22 -3.46 0.62
CA PRO A 409 -5.00 -4.49 1.31
C PRO A 409 -5.58 -4.11 2.69
N PRO A 410 -4.88 -3.37 3.57
CA PRO A 410 -5.45 -2.90 4.84
C PRO A 410 -6.69 -2.01 4.66
N LEU A 411 -6.72 -1.18 3.61
CA LEU A 411 -7.87 -0.34 3.28
C LEU A 411 -9.00 -1.15 2.65
N GLN A 412 -8.68 -2.12 1.78
CA GLN A 412 -9.67 -3.04 1.20
C GLN A 412 -10.39 -3.83 2.31
N ASN A 413 -9.63 -4.38 3.27
CA ASN A 413 -10.19 -5.08 4.43
C ASN A 413 -11.05 -4.16 5.31
N LEU A 414 -10.62 -2.91 5.52
CA LEU A 414 -11.42 -1.92 6.25
C LEU A 414 -12.74 -1.63 5.52
N VAL A 415 -12.72 -1.48 4.19
CA VAL A 415 -13.93 -1.23 3.41
C VAL A 415 -14.87 -2.44 3.38
N ALA A 416 -14.37 -3.66 3.26
CA ALA A 416 -15.18 -4.87 3.38
C ALA A 416 -15.90 -4.94 4.75
N ASN A 417 -15.19 -4.61 5.83
CA ASN A 417 -15.78 -4.55 7.18
C ASN A 417 -16.84 -3.44 7.31
N ILE A 418 -16.62 -2.28 6.69
CA ILE A 418 -17.59 -1.17 6.70
C ILE A 418 -18.82 -1.52 5.85
N ASN A 419 -18.67 -2.11 4.65
CA ASN A 419 -19.80 -2.57 3.84
C ASN A 419 -20.63 -3.60 4.61
N SER A 420 -19.98 -4.59 5.24
CA SER A 420 -20.66 -5.54 6.13
C SER A 420 -21.40 -4.85 7.30
N ALA A 421 -20.90 -3.74 7.83
CA ALA A 421 -21.61 -2.95 8.85
C ALA A 421 -22.80 -2.16 8.27
N LEU A 422 -22.64 -1.55 7.09
CA LEU A 422 -23.70 -0.81 6.40
C LEU A 422 -24.87 -1.72 6.03
N SER A 423 -24.61 -2.91 5.44
CA SER A 423 -25.66 -3.90 5.12
C SER A 423 -26.39 -4.46 6.35
N ARG A 424 -25.85 -4.26 7.57
CA ARG A 424 -26.55 -4.57 8.83
C ARG A 424 -27.39 -3.40 9.33
N MET A 425 -27.04 -2.17 8.97
CA MET A 425 -27.75 -0.95 9.38
C MET A 425 -28.94 -0.63 8.46
N SER A 426 -28.86 -0.91 7.16
CA SER A 426 -29.96 -0.66 6.21
C SER A 426 -31.22 -1.54 6.41
N VAL A 427 -31.19 -2.45 7.38
CA VAL A 427 -32.24 -3.45 7.70
C VAL A 427 -33.43 -2.87 8.49
N SER A 428 -33.36 -1.65 9.03
CA SER A 428 -34.14 -1.29 10.23
C SER A 428 -35.51 -0.58 10.10
N ASP A 429 -36.02 -0.24 8.91
CA ASP A 429 -37.20 0.68 8.81
C ASP A 429 -38.43 0.24 7.97
N ASP A 430 -38.44 -0.91 7.27
CA ASP A 430 -39.67 -1.38 6.58
C ASP A 430 -39.82 -2.93 6.57
N PRO A 431 -40.76 -3.51 7.33
CA PRO A 431 -40.98 -4.96 7.37
C PRO A 431 -41.53 -5.54 6.06
N ASN A 432 -42.01 -4.72 5.11
CA ASN A 432 -42.50 -5.17 3.81
C ASN A 432 -41.42 -5.12 2.70
N GLN A 433 -40.19 -4.66 3.00
CA GLN A 433 -39.06 -4.64 2.06
C GLN A 433 -37.91 -5.58 2.43
N ALA A 434 -38.10 -6.49 3.39
CA ALA A 434 -37.11 -7.49 3.78
C ALA A 434 -36.61 -8.40 2.63
N SER A 435 -37.33 -8.44 1.50
CA SER A 435 -37.04 -9.29 0.35
C SER A 435 -36.32 -8.56 -0.81
N LYS A 436 -35.17 -7.92 -0.55
CA LYS A 436 -34.11 -7.67 -1.58
C LYS A 436 -32.76 -7.12 -1.07
N ILE A 437 -32.29 -7.55 0.10
CA ILE A 437 -30.92 -7.25 0.53
C ILE A 437 -29.95 -8.24 -0.13
N ASN A 438 -29.15 -7.75 -1.08
CA ASN A 438 -28.13 -8.56 -1.75
C ASN A 438 -26.88 -8.63 -0.87
N TYR A 439 -26.96 -9.41 0.21
CA TYR A 439 -25.80 -9.77 1.03
C TYR A 439 -24.66 -10.27 0.13
N ASP A 440 -23.48 -9.68 0.22
CA ASP A 440 -22.28 -10.19 -0.46
C ASP A 440 -21.77 -11.47 0.24
N ARG A 441 -22.53 -12.55 0.07
CA ARG A 441 -22.23 -13.90 0.57
C ARG A 441 -20.93 -14.44 -0.02
N SER A 442 -20.44 -13.84 -1.10
CA SER A 442 -19.15 -14.13 -1.71
C SER A 442 -18.00 -13.85 -0.73
N SER A 443 -18.02 -12.70 -0.05
CA SER A 443 -17.02 -12.34 0.97
C SER A 443 -17.13 -13.20 2.24
N GLU A 444 -18.35 -13.57 2.64
CA GLU A 444 -18.60 -14.52 3.75
C GLU A 444 -17.99 -15.90 3.44
N LEU A 445 -18.31 -16.44 2.25
CA LEU A 445 -17.81 -17.71 1.74
C LEU A 445 -16.27 -17.74 1.65
N THR A 446 -15.65 -16.67 1.15
CA THR A 446 -14.18 -16.57 1.11
C THR A 446 -13.57 -16.68 2.51
N ASN A 447 -14.10 -15.96 3.50
CA ASN A 447 -13.59 -16.03 4.87
C ASN A 447 -13.77 -17.42 5.50
N LEU A 448 -14.92 -18.06 5.29
CA LEU A 448 -15.17 -19.42 5.78
C LEU A 448 -14.17 -20.42 5.21
N VAL A 449 -13.91 -20.39 3.90
CA VAL A 449 -12.96 -21.31 3.24
C VAL A 449 -11.54 -21.14 3.78
N GLN A 450 -11.06 -19.92 3.95
CA GLN A 450 -9.70 -19.65 4.47
C GLN A 450 -9.50 -20.06 5.94
N MET A 451 -10.57 -20.38 6.68
CA MET A 451 -10.49 -20.86 8.07
C MET A 451 -10.45 -22.40 8.20
N MET A 452 -10.70 -23.14 7.12
CA MET A 452 -10.79 -24.60 7.15
C MET A 452 -9.38 -25.22 7.22
N GLY A 453 -9.11 -26.04 8.25
CA GLY A 453 -7.81 -26.68 8.47
C GLY A 453 -7.52 -27.90 7.58
N PHE A 454 -8.24 -28.04 6.47
CA PHE A 454 -8.12 -29.10 5.47
C PHE A 454 -8.63 -28.56 4.13
N GLY A 455 -8.19 -29.14 3.01
CA GLY A 455 -8.44 -28.58 1.69
C GLY A 455 -9.92 -28.33 1.44
N THR A 456 -10.30 -27.08 1.17
CA THR A 456 -11.69 -26.68 1.00
C THR A 456 -11.85 -25.70 -0.16
N ILE A 457 -12.91 -25.88 -0.93
CA ILE A 457 -13.40 -24.98 -1.97
C ILE A 457 -14.78 -24.45 -1.56
N GLY A 458 -15.00 -23.15 -1.75
CA GLY A 458 -16.33 -22.52 -1.65
C GLY A 458 -16.93 -22.28 -3.03
N ILE A 459 -18.15 -22.75 -3.24
CA ILE A 459 -18.86 -22.69 -4.53
C ILE A 459 -20.19 -21.97 -4.35
N THR A 460 -20.50 -20.98 -5.18
CA THR A 460 -21.79 -20.27 -5.17
C THR A 460 -22.92 -21.16 -5.70
N ALA A 461 -24.07 -21.18 -5.03
CA ALA A 461 -25.16 -22.08 -5.42
C ALA A 461 -25.96 -21.61 -6.67
N HIS A 462 -25.86 -20.33 -7.04
CA HIS A 462 -26.61 -19.74 -8.15
C HIS A 462 -26.02 -20.07 -9.53
N ASP A 463 -24.69 -20.02 -9.67
CA ASP A 463 -23.95 -20.12 -10.93
C ASP A 463 -22.81 -21.16 -10.89
N LEU A 464 -22.66 -21.87 -9.78
CA LEU A 464 -21.62 -22.88 -9.54
C LEU A 464 -20.19 -22.36 -9.76
N THR A 465 -19.97 -21.09 -9.43
CA THR A 465 -18.65 -20.44 -9.50
C THR A 465 -17.85 -20.73 -8.24
N ILE A 466 -16.61 -21.13 -8.42
CA ILE A 466 -15.64 -21.31 -7.33
C ILE A 466 -15.24 -19.92 -6.83
N GLN A 467 -15.69 -19.55 -5.64
CA GLN A 467 -15.47 -18.23 -5.05
C GLN A 467 -14.19 -18.16 -4.22
N ALA A 468 -13.76 -19.28 -3.65
CA ALA A 468 -12.54 -19.35 -2.84
C ALA A 468 -11.99 -20.78 -2.77
N VAL A 469 -10.68 -20.87 -2.58
CA VAL A 469 -9.90 -22.09 -2.36
C VAL A 469 -8.87 -21.77 -1.26
N ASN A 470 -8.66 -22.66 -0.29
CA ASN A 470 -7.62 -22.48 0.74
C ASN A 470 -6.28 -23.12 0.35
N SER A 471 -5.22 -22.74 1.08
CA SER A 471 -3.85 -23.24 0.89
C SER A 471 -3.73 -24.77 0.97
N GLU A 472 -4.49 -25.37 1.88
CA GLU A 472 -4.51 -26.80 2.15
C GLU A 472 -4.97 -27.58 0.92
N PHE A 473 -5.94 -27.03 0.18
CA PHE A 473 -6.44 -27.64 -1.06
C PHE A 473 -5.39 -27.58 -2.18
N GLU A 474 -4.69 -26.44 -2.32
CA GLU A 474 -3.59 -26.33 -3.28
C GLU A 474 -2.48 -27.35 -2.99
N VAL A 475 -2.12 -27.54 -1.72
CA VAL A 475 -1.08 -28.47 -1.29
C VAL A 475 -1.50 -29.93 -1.49
N GLN A 476 -2.74 -30.29 -1.20
CA GLN A 476 -3.24 -31.66 -1.31
C GLN A 476 -3.51 -32.09 -2.76
N THR A 477 -3.95 -31.17 -3.62
CA THR A 477 -4.34 -31.48 -5.01
C THR A 477 -3.30 -31.10 -6.05
N GLY A 478 -2.37 -30.19 -5.73
CA GLY A 478 -1.45 -29.58 -6.68
C GLY A 478 -2.09 -28.55 -7.62
N ILE A 479 -3.40 -28.32 -7.52
CA ILE A 479 -4.15 -27.35 -8.34
C ILE A 479 -4.09 -25.98 -7.67
N ARG A 480 -3.67 -24.94 -8.39
CA ARG A 480 -3.55 -23.59 -7.84
C ARG A 480 -4.90 -22.89 -7.79
N ALA A 481 -5.16 -22.13 -6.73
CA ALA A 481 -6.36 -21.34 -6.54
C ALA A 481 -6.57 -20.33 -7.69
N GLN A 482 -5.51 -19.73 -8.21
CA GLN A 482 -5.56 -18.85 -9.39
C GLN A 482 -6.15 -19.52 -10.65
N ASP A 483 -6.10 -20.84 -10.75
CA ASP A 483 -6.58 -21.61 -11.91
C ASP A 483 -8.03 -22.10 -11.70
N LEU A 484 -8.61 -21.89 -10.51
CA LEU A 484 -9.96 -22.32 -10.12
C LEU A 484 -10.90 -21.16 -9.73
N VAL A 485 -10.40 -20.17 -8.98
CA VAL A 485 -11.20 -19.07 -8.43
C VAL A 485 -11.77 -18.20 -9.56
N PHE A 486 -13.03 -17.78 -9.40
CA PHE A 486 -13.87 -17.12 -10.41
C PHE A 486 -14.15 -17.95 -11.68
N GLN A 487 -13.92 -19.27 -11.64
CA GLN A 487 -14.36 -20.18 -12.69
C GLN A 487 -15.54 -21.04 -12.23
N SER A 488 -16.43 -21.37 -13.15
CA SER A 488 -17.47 -22.37 -12.93
C SER A 488 -16.84 -23.77 -12.81
N VAL A 489 -17.38 -24.60 -11.91
CA VAL A 489 -16.99 -26.01 -11.71
C VAL A 489 -16.88 -26.77 -13.04
N ASP A 490 -17.75 -26.49 -14.01
CA ASP A 490 -17.77 -27.15 -15.32
C ASP A 490 -16.46 -26.99 -16.12
N LYS A 491 -15.70 -25.91 -15.85
CA LYS A 491 -14.45 -25.58 -16.54
C LYS A 491 -13.21 -26.20 -15.89
N MET A 492 -13.36 -26.84 -14.73
CA MET A 492 -12.27 -27.49 -14.00
C MET A 492 -11.54 -28.51 -14.89
N SER A 493 -10.21 -28.43 -14.90
CA SER A 493 -9.34 -29.23 -15.76
C SER A 493 -9.25 -30.70 -15.33
N ASP A 494 -9.32 -30.97 -14.03
CA ASP A 494 -9.41 -32.33 -13.49
C ASP A 494 -10.83 -32.90 -13.73
N GLN A 495 -10.91 -33.90 -14.61
CA GLN A 495 -12.18 -34.53 -14.97
C GLN A 495 -12.79 -35.35 -13.84
N ALA A 496 -11.99 -36.03 -13.02
CA ALA A 496 -12.49 -36.91 -11.96
C ALA A 496 -13.03 -36.09 -10.79
N MET A 497 -12.28 -35.07 -10.38
CA MET A 497 -12.70 -34.10 -9.36
C MET A 497 -13.95 -33.33 -9.78
N ARG A 498 -14.00 -32.83 -11.04
CA ARG A 498 -15.18 -32.15 -11.57
C ARG A 498 -16.45 -33.01 -11.51
N LEU A 499 -16.38 -34.25 -11.99
CA LEU A 499 -17.52 -35.16 -12.00
C LEU A 499 -17.98 -35.50 -10.57
N SER A 500 -17.03 -35.73 -9.66
CA SER A 500 -17.32 -35.95 -8.24
C SER A 500 -18.04 -34.75 -7.62
N ILE A 501 -17.55 -33.52 -7.85
CA ILE A 501 -18.14 -32.29 -7.32
C ILE A 501 -19.53 -32.03 -7.92
N GLN A 502 -19.75 -32.30 -9.22
CA GLN A 502 -21.06 -32.17 -9.86
C GLN A 502 -22.11 -33.13 -9.26
N ASP A 503 -21.75 -34.40 -9.04
CA ASP A 503 -22.62 -35.38 -8.36
C ASP A 503 -22.91 -34.97 -6.90
N LEU A 504 -21.89 -34.52 -6.18
CA LEU A 504 -22.03 -34.00 -4.82
C LEU A 504 -22.97 -32.79 -4.74
N ILE A 505 -22.88 -31.85 -5.70
CA ILE A 505 -23.76 -30.67 -5.78
C ILE A 505 -25.20 -31.11 -6.03
N ALA A 506 -25.43 -32.08 -6.91
CA ALA A 506 -26.77 -32.62 -7.15
C ALA A 506 -27.36 -33.23 -5.86
N ARG A 507 -26.64 -34.16 -5.21
CA ARG A 507 -27.08 -34.79 -3.95
C ARG A 507 -27.27 -33.78 -2.80
N GLY A 508 -26.38 -32.80 -2.69
CA GLY A 508 -26.47 -31.70 -1.72
C GLY A 508 -27.57 -30.68 -2.02
N THR A 509 -28.07 -30.61 -3.25
CA THR A 509 -29.25 -29.81 -3.60
C THR A 509 -30.55 -30.54 -3.24
N GLU A 510 -30.60 -31.86 -3.45
CA GLU A 510 -31.75 -32.69 -3.08
C GLU A 510 -31.90 -32.88 -1.57
N ASN A 511 -30.80 -33.07 -0.84
CA ASN A 511 -30.79 -33.34 0.60
C ASN A 511 -29.86 -32.35 1.35
N PRO A 512 -30.20 -31.04 1.40
CA PRO A 512 -29.25 -30.00 1.80
C PRO A 512 -28.95 -29.96 3.30
N TYR A 513 -29.64 -30.75 4.12
CA TYR A 513 -29.34 -30.97 5.54
C TYR A 513 -28.42 -32.19 5.77
N GLN A 514 -27.99 -32.88 4.72
CA GLN A 514 -27.09 -34.04 4.81
C GLN A 514 -25.77 -33.73 4.09
N MET A 515 -24.69 -34.29 4.63
CA MET A 515 -23.36 -34.23 4.02
C MET A 515 -23.30 -35.30 2.93
N ALA A 516 -23.07 -34.89 1.68
CA ALA A 516 -22.83 -35.83 0.59
C ALA A 516 -21.33 -36.12 0.53
N THR A 517 -20.92 -37.38 0.33
CA THR A 517 -19.50 -37.74 0.18
C THR A 517 -19.25 -38.64 -1.03
N ASN A 518 -18.02 -38.58 -1.55
CA ASN A 518 -17.45 -39.37 -2.65
C ASN A 518 -15.97 -39.66 -2.34
N GLU A 519 -15.49 -40.84 -2.73
CA GLU A 519 -14.05 -41.14 -2.70
C GLU A 519 -13.39 -40.64 -3.99
N LEU A 520 -12.17 -40.08 -3.88
CA LEU A 520 -11.36 -39.65 -5.01
C LEU A 520 -9.88 -39.98 -4.79
N GLU A 521 -9.27 -40.65 -5.76
CA GLU A 521 -7.83 -40.92 -5.74
C GLU A 521 -7.05 -39.71 -6.27
N ILE A 522 -6.15 -39.18 -5.44
CA ILE A 522 -5.26 -38.06 -5.78
C ILE A 522 -3.82 -38.47 -5.43
N GLY A 523 -2.93 -38.48 -6.41
CA GLY A 523 -1.51 -38.81 -6.20
C GLY A 523 -1.24 -40.22 -5.65
N GLY A 524 -2.15 -41.17 -5.82
CA GLY A 524 -2.06 -42.53 -5.27
C GLY A 524 -2.56 -42.67 -3.82
N GLN A 525 -3.24 -41.65 -3.28
CA GLN A 525 -3.94 -41.71 -2.00
C GLN A 525 -5.44 -41.49 -2.22
N ILE A 526 -6.29 -42.25 -1.52
CA ILE A 526 -7.74 -42.07 -1.56
C ILE A 526 -8.12 -41.01 -0.53
N PHE A 527 -8.81 -39.96 -0.97
CA PHE A 527 -9.38 -38.91 -0.13
C PHE A 527 -10.90 -38.99 -0.14
N GLU A 528 -11.55 -38.56 0.93
CA GLU A 528 -12.99 -38.39 0.98
C GLU A 528 -13.33 -36.93 0.62
N LEU A 529 -13.89 -36.71 -0.57
CA LEU A 529 -14.51 -35.46 -0.95
C LEU A 529 -15.90 -35.39 -0.30
N ALA A 530 -16.10 -34.41 0.56
CA ALA A 530 -17.37 -34.17 1.22
C ALA A 530 -17.92 -32.80 0.86
N LEU A 531 -19.19 -32.74 0.45
CA LEU A 531 -19.91 -31.51 0.19
C LEU A 531 -20.94 -31.26 1.30
N GLN A 532 -20.98 -30.01 1.74
CA GLN A 532 -21.97 -29.51 2.66
C GLN A 532 -22.68 -28.29 2.07
N SER A 533 -24.01 -28.35 1.99
CA SER A 533 -24.85 -27.22 1.60
C SER A 533 -25.01 -26.24 2.76
N VAL A 534 -24.89 -24.94 2.49
CA VAL A 534 -25.11 -23.89 3.48
C VAL A 534 -26.28 -23.02 3.04
N HIS A 535 -27.30 -22.96 3.87
CA HIS A 535 -28.53 -22.25 3.57
C HIS A 535 -28.41 -20.73 3.73
N GLY A 536 -29.11 -19.98 2.88
CA GLY A 536 -29.52 -18.60 3.13
C GLY A 536 -30.89 -18.55 3.80
N SER A 537 -31.61 -17.43 3.62
CA SER A 537 -32.95 -17.20 4.18
C SER A 537 -34.05 -18.14 3.64
N GLU A 538 -33.98 -18.52 2.35
CA GLU A 538 -35.03 -19.33 1.69
C GLU A 538 -34.50 -20.50 0.85
N GLN A 539 -33.22 -20.50 0.46
CA GLN A 539 -32.62 -21.49 -0.46
C GLN A 539 -31.15 -21.77 -0.06
N VAL A 540 -30.53 -22.81 -0.64
CA VAL A 540 -29.09 -23.03 -0.52
C VAL A 540 -28.35 -21.82 -1.12
N ALA A 541 -27.41 -21.26 -0.36
CA ALA A 541 -26.67 -20.05 -0.73
C ALA A 541 -25.32 -20.38 -1.39
N TYR A 542 -24.62 -21.35 -0.81
CA TYR A 542 -23.33 -21.81 -1.28
C TYR A 542 -23.05 -23.24 -0.79
N PHE A 543 -22.12 -23.92 -1.45
CA PHE A 543 -21.62 -25.23 -1.09
C PHE A 543 -20.17 -25.12 -0.60
N LEU A 544 -19.85 -25.84 0.47
CA LEU A 544 -18.48 -26.05 0.91
C LEU A 544 -18.08 -27.48 0.52
N VAL A 545 -17.04 -27.59 -0.32
CA VAL A 545 -16.48 -28.87 -0.74
C VAL A 545 -15.14 -29.06 -0.05
N SER A 546 -15.04 -30.09 0.77
CA SER A 546 -13.89 -30.37 1.62
C SER A 546 -13.23 -31.70 1.25
N LEU A 547 -11.92 -31.69 1.12
CA LEU A 547 -11.06 -32.84 0.94
C LEU A 547 -10.61 -33.32 2.32
N LEU A 548 -11.31 -34.32 2.85
CA LEU A 548 -10.98 -34.92 4.14
C LEU A 548 -9.81 -35.91 3.95
N PRO A 549 -8.83 -35.93 4.87
CA PRO A 549 -7.74 -36.89 4.81
C PRO A 549 -8.29 -38.33 4.96
N PRO A 550 -7.65 -39.34 4.35
CA PRO A 550 -8.02 -40.73 4.53
C PRO A 550 -8.14 -41.07 6.02
N GLN A 551 -9.23 -41.71 6.42
CA GLN A 551 -9.35 -42.23 7.77
C GLN A 551 -8.25 -43.26 8.00
N SER A 552 -7.28 -42.92 8.84
CA SER A 552 -6.28 -43.88 9.32
C SER A 552 -7.03 -45.03 9.99
N GLY A 553 -6.97 -46.22 9.39
CA GLY A 553 -7.61 -47.42 9.91
C GLY A 553 -7.18 -47.67 11.36
N GLY A 554 -8.06 -47.33 12.29
CA GLY A 554 -7.83 -47.52 13.72
C GLY A 554 -7.97 -48.99 14.07
N GLU A 555 -6.89 -49.75 13.96
CA GLU A 555 -6.71 -50.93 14.80
C GLU A 555 -6.71 -50.50 16.27
N TYR A 556 -7.89 -50.54 16.89
CA TYR A 556 -8.05 -50.63 18.33
C TYR A 556 -8.64 -52.00 18.65
N SER A 557 -7.75 -52.94 18.97
CA SER A 557 -8.06 -54.08 19.85
C SER A 557 -8.04 -53.63 21.31
#